data_AF-A0A662FT82-F1
#
_entry.id   AF-A0A662FT82-F1
#
_cell.length_a   1.000
_cell.length_b   1.000
_cell.length_c   1.000
_cell.angle_alpha   90.00
_cell.angle_beta   90.00
_cell.angle_gamma   90.00
#
_symmetry.space_group_name_H-M   'P 1'
#
loop_
_entity.id
_entity.type
_entity.pdbx_description
1 polymer ?
#
loop_
_entity_poly.entity_id
_entity_poly.type
_entity_poly.pdbx_seq_one_letter_code
_entity_poly.pdbx_strand_id
1 'polypeptide(L)'
;MRVKLHPHNSVYYQAKKDKKLAAQILLPLIEFEFAFLGCQKPAITQTSENLEQLKILFEICEAHGWVSQKITKLGHKNGYWFKLSNRGFREIYQLAGPMADKRKDEWAKLLCERAEKFYEKDRKTKQKILKLLKEQQKLTTIEICLQLRKLPYTITRHLRNLEKEGKIKKEGKFWIISAGTPANSPS
;
A
#
# COMPACT_ATOMS: atom_id res chain seq x y z
N MET A 1 -27.67 5.29 -15.63
CA MET A 1 -27.55 6.67 -16.17
C MET A 1 -26.07 6.93 -16.46
N ARG A 2 -25.66 7.12 -17.72
CA ARG A 2 -24.25 7.43 -18.07
C ARG A 2 -24.10 8.96 -18.13
N VAL A 3 -23.33 9.54 -17.22
CA VAL A 3 -23.07 10.99 -17.18
C VAL A 3 -22.22 11.36 -18.41
N LYS A 4 -22.73 12.21 -19.30
CA LYS A 4 -21.96 12.81 -20.38
C LYS A 4 -21.15 13.99 -19.80
N LEU A 5 -19.83 13.90 -19.81
CA LEU A 5 -18.97 14.97 -19.32
C LEU A 5 -18.82 16.06 -20.39
N HIS A 6 -19.07 17.32 -20.03
CA HIS A 6 -18.71 18.45 -20.90
C HIS A 6 -17.18 18.57 -21.01
N PRO A 7 -16.60 18.59 -22.22
CA PRO A 7 -15.17 18.40 -22.42
C PRO A 7 -14.29 19.52 -21.85
N HIS A 8 -14.79 20.75 -21.73
CA HIS A 8 -14.00 21.92 -21.32
C HIS A 8 -14.34 22.49 -19.93
N ASN A 9 -15.51 22.16 -19.37
CA ASN A 9 -15.97 22.65 -18.06
C ASN A 9 -16.07 21.54 -16.99
N SER A 10 -15.49 20.37 -17.23
CA SER A 10 -15.49 19.30 -16.23
C SER A 10 -14.36 19.48 -15.20
N VAL A 11 -14.63 19.05 -13.97
CA VAL A 11 -13.62 18.98 -12.89
C VAL A 11 -12.40 18.16 -13.31
N TYR A 12 -12.59 17.12 -14.15
CA TYR A 12 -11.51 16.29 -14.68
C TYR A 12 -10.61 17.04 -15.67
N TYR A 13 -11.19 17.91 -16.51
CA TYR A 13 -10.39 18.75 -17.41
C TYR A 13 -9.56 19.77 -16.62
N GLN A 14 -10.15 20.39 -15.60
CA GLN A 14 -9.42 21.29 -14.71
C GLN A 14 -8.31 20.56 -13.94
N ALA A 15 -8.58 19.35 -13.45
CA ALA A 15 -7.60 18.52 -12.76
C ALA A 15 -6.39 18.14 -13.64
N LYS A 16 -6.52 18.07 -14.97
CA LYS A 16 -5.35 17.88 -15.85
C LYS A 16 -4.37 19.06 -15.82
N LYS A 17 -4.85 20.26 -15.46
CA LYS A 17 -4.05 21.50 -15.42
C LYS A 17 -3.65 21.89 -14.00
N ASP A 18 -4.54 21.69 -13.04
CA ASP A 18 -4.32 21.99 -11.64
C ASP A 18 -3.95 20.72 -10.87
N LYS A 19 -2.67 20.65 -10.50
CA LYS A 19 -2.09 19.52 -9.77
C LYS A 19 -2.65 19.38 -8.35
N LYS A 20 -2.99 20.49 -7.68
CA LYS A 20 -3.56 20.46 -6.33
C LYS A 20 -4.99 19.91 -6.38
N LEU A 21 -5.80 20.39 -7.32
CA LEU A 21 -7.13 19.86 -7.56
C LEU A 21 -7.09 18.37 -7.91
N ALA A 22 -6.16 17.96 -8.78
CA ALA A 22 -5.96 16.55 -9.12
C ALA A 22 -5.66 15.69 -7.89
N ALA A 23 -4.77 16.15 -7.01
CA ALA A 23 -4.45 15.44 -5.78
C ALA A 23 -5.67 15.34 -4.84
N GLN A 24 -6.47 16.40 -4.71
CA GLN A 24 -7.69 16.42 -3.90
C GLN A 24 -8.76 15.45 -4.41
N ILE A 25 -8.81 15.21 -5.72
CA ILE A 25 -9.71 14.22 -6.32
C ILE A 25 -9.15 12.80 -6.13
N LEU A 26 -7.84 12.62 -6.33
CA LEU A 26 -7.21 11.29 -6.33
C LEU A 26 -7.06 10.70 -4.93
N LEU A 27 -6.74 11.50 -3.91
CA LEU A 27 -6.45 10.97 -2.58
C LEU A 27 -7.66 10.21 -1.98
N PRO A 28 -8.89 10.73 -2.00
CA PRO A 28 -10.05 9.98 -1.54
C PRO A 28 -10.27 8.70 -2.35
N LEU A 29 -10.08 8.74 -3.67
CA LEU A 29 -10.21 7.55 -4.52
C LEU A 29 -9.20 6.47 -4.13
N ILE A 30 -7.92 6.85 -3.95
CA ILE A 30 -6.87 5.94 -3.48
C ILE A 30 -7.23 5.37 -2.11
N GLU A 31 -7.80 6.18 -1.23
CA GLU A 31 -8.23 5.75 0.09
C GLU A 31 -9.37 4.72 0.02
N PHE A 32 -10.35 4.91 -0.86
CA PHE A 32 -11.48 3.98 -1.02
C PHE A 32 -11.12 2.66 -1.71
N GLU A 33 -10.07 2.62 -2.52
CA GLU A 33 -9.64 1.40 -3.19
C GLU A 33 -9.23 0.32 -2.17
N PHE A 34 -10.00 -0.77 -2.13
CA PHE A 34 -9.97 -1.84 -1.10
C PHE A 34 -8.60 -2.52 -0.89
N ALA A 35 -7.65 -2.32 -1.80
CA ALA A 35 -6.32 -2.94 -1.76
C ALA A 35 -5.22 -2.05 -1.15
N PHE A 36 -5.51 -0.82 -0.71
CA PHE A 36 -4.44 0.12 -0.32
C PHE A 36 -3.49 -0.44 0.77
N LEU A 37 -4.02 -1.07 1.82
CA LEU A 37 -3.22 -1.67 2.90
C LEU A 37 -2.47 -2.91 2.41
N GLY A 38 -1.16 -2.95 2.65
CA GLY A 38 -0.32 -4.07 2.23
C GLY A 38 0.16 -3.98 0.78
N CYS A 39 -0.23 -2.96 0.02
CA CYS A 39 0.37 -2.71 -1.29
C CYS A 39 1.74 -2.04 -1.16
N GLN A 40 2.66 -2.40 -2.06
CA GLN A 40 3.96 -1.72 -2.19
C GLN A 40 3.89 -0.45 -3.04
N LYS A 41 2.91 -0.41 -3.95
CA LYS A 41 2.64 0.73 -4.82
C LYS A 41 1.13 0.90 -4.89
N PRO A 42 0.61 2.11 -4.66
CA PRO A 42 -0.82 2.37 -4.82
C PRO A 42 -1.24 2.13 -6.26
N ALA A 43 -2.43 1.56 -6.40
CA ALA A 43 -3.03 1.24 -7.67
C ALA A 43 -4.50 1.67 -7.64
N ILE A 44 -4.98 2.16 -8.76
CA ILE A 44 -6.39 2.47 -8.97
C ILE A 44 -6.96 1.36 -9.84
N THR A 45 -8.06 0.76 -9.40
CA THR A 45 -8.66 -0.42 -10.03
C THR A 45 -10.12 -0.18 -10.32
N GLN A 46 -10.57 -0.52 -11.51
CA GLN A 46 -11.98 -0.42 -11.88
C GLN A 46 -12.44 -1.65 -12.64
N THR A 47 -13.74 -1.92 -12.61
CA THR A 47 -14.34 -2.96 -13.44
C THR A 47 -14.38 -2.52 -14.90
N SER A 48 -14.65 -3.45 -15.83
CA SER A 48 -14.75 -3.11 -17.25
C SER A 48 -15.87 -2.11 -17.56
N GLU A 49 -16.96 -2.13 -16.77
CA GLU A 49 -18.07 -1.20 -16.91
C GLU A 49 -17.69 0.25 -16.59
N ASN A 50 -16.66 0.44 -15.75
CA ASN A 50 -16.13 1.74 -15.34
C ASN A 50 -14.79 2.09 -16.01
N LEU A 51 -14.41 1.40 -17.10
CA LEU A 51 -13.12 1.60 -17.77
C LEU A 51 -12.91 3.06 -18.24
N GLU A 52 -13.95 3.75 -18.69
CA GLU A 52 -13.84 5.16 -19.10
C GLU A 52 -13.46 6.08 -17.93
N GLN A 53 -13.97 5.81 -16.72
CA GLN A 53 -13.55 6.56 -15.53
C GLN A 53 -12.08 6.30 -15.22
N LEU A 54 -11.63 5.04 -15.34
CA LEU A 54 -10.23 4.69 -15.15
C LEU A 54 -9.32 5.38 -16.16
N LYS A 55 -9.73 5.50 -17.43
CA LYS A 55 -9.00 6.23 -18.47
C LYS A 55 -8.86 7.71 -18.13
N ILE A 56 -9.95 8.35 -17.68
CA ILE A 56 -9.92 9.76 -17.27
C ILE A 56 -8.94 9.97 -16.11
N LEU A 57 -8.97 9.11 -15.10
CA LEU A 57 -8.05 9.17 -13.96
C LEU A 57 -6.60 8.93 -14.40
N PHE A 58 -6.38 7.99 -15.32
CA PHE A 58 -5.07 7.72 -15.90
C PHE A 58 -4.53 8.95 -16.63
N GLU A 59 -5.32 9.61 -17.48
CA GLU A 59 -4.92 10.81 -18.20
C GLU A 59 -4.58 11.97 -17.25
N ILE A 60 -5.32 12.13 -16.15
CA ILE A 60 -4.99 13.11 -15.11
C ILE A 60 -3.63 12.76 -14.48
N CYS A 61 -3.43 11.51 -14.10
CA CYS A 61 -2.18 11.07 -13.49
C CYS A 61 -0.99 11.17 -14.46
N GLU A 62 -1.21 10.88 -15.74
CA GLU A 62 -0.20 10.97 -16.80
C GLU A 62 0.22 12.42 -17.04
N ALA A 63 -0.74 13.36 -17.13
CA ALA A 63 -0.47 14.78 -17.29
C ALA A 63 0.45 15.35 -16.18
N HIS A 64 0.39 14.78 -14.98
CA HIS A 64 1.20 15.19 -13.82
C HIS A 64 2.45 14.33 -13.58
N GLY A 65 2.70 13.32 -14.42
CA GLY A 65 3.85 12.41 -14.28
C GLY A 65 3.74 11.43 -13.11
N TRP A 66 2.53 11.07 -12.70
CA TRP A 66 2.26 10.23 -11.52
C TRP A 66 2.11 8.74 -11.80
N VAL A 67 2.08 8.32 -13.07
CA VAL A 67 1.94 6.91 -13.45
C VAL A 67 3.29 6.21 -13.58
N SER A 68 3.34 4.89 -13.33
CA SER A 68 4.53 4.08 -13.59
C SER A 68 4.35 3.04 -14.71
N GLN A 69 3.12 2.88 -15.20
CA GLN A 69 2.76 1.94 -16.25
C GLN A 69 1.44 2.38 -16.89
N LYS A 70 1.17 1.89 -18.10
CA LYS A 70 -0.14 2.04 -18.77
C LYS A 70 -1.24 1.27 -18.04
N ILE A 71 -2.50 1.53 -18.39
CA ILE A 71 -3.64 0.71 -17.96
C ILE A 71 -3.44 -0.73 -18.45
N THR A 72 -3.66 -1.69 -17.56
CA THR A 72 -3.54 -3.12 -17.84
C THR A 72 -4.76 -3.87 -17.31
N LYS A 73 -5.07 -5.04 -17.90
CA LYS A 73 -6.13 -5.92 -17.43
C LYS A 73 -5.66 -6.74 -16.22
N LEU A 74 -6.51 -6.92 -15.21
CA LEU A 74 -6.23 -7.73 -14.01
C LEU A 74 -6.35 -9.23 -14.30
N GLY A 75 -5.45 -9.78 -15.12
CA GLY A 75 -5.44 -11.19 -15.48
C GLY A 75 -6.79 -11.65 -16.06
N HIS A 76 -7.34 -12.74 -15.52
CA HIS A 76 -8.65 -13.28 -15.92
C HIS A 76 -9.85 -12.54 -15.30
N LYS A 77 -9.64 -11.52 -14.45
CA LYS A 77 -10.73 -10.78 -13.81
C LYS A 77 -11.33 -9.75 -14.77
N ASN A 78 -12.61 -9.42 -14.58
CA ASN A 78 -13.31 -8.36 -15.28
C ASN A 78 -12.92 -6.96 -14.75
N GLY A 79 -11.61 -6.66 -14.71
CA GLY A 79 -11.11 -5.41 -14.14
C GLY A 79 -9.82 -4.92 -14.79
N TYR A 80 -9.61 -3.62 -14.70
CA TYR A 80 -8.48 -2.89 -15.23
C TYR A 80 -7.85 -2.04 -14.14
N TRP A 81 -6.57 -1.75 -14.28
CA TRP A 81 -5.83 -1.00 -13.28
C TRP A 81 -4.60 -0.32 -13.86
N PHE A 82 -4.13 0.70 -13.15
CA PHE A 82 -2.78 1.25 -13.33
C PHE A 82 -2.14 1.53 -11.97
N LYS A 83 -0.80 1.61 -11.95
CA LYS A 83 -0.02 1.93 -10.75
C LYS A 83 0.43 3.38 -10.77
N LEU A 84 0.36 3.99 -9.60
CA LEU A 84 1.08 5.23 -9.34
C LEU A 84 2.56 4.94 -9.14
N SER A 85 3.41 5.86 -9.59
CA SER A 85 4.81 5.87 -9.21
C SER A 85 4.94 6.25 -7.72
N ASN A 86 5.99 5.77 -7.04
CA ASN A 86 6.19 6.10 -5.64
C ASN A 86 6.34 7.61 -5.42
N ARG A 87 7.02 8.29 -6.37
CA ARG A 87 7.17 9.74 -6.39
C ARG A 87 5.82 10.44 -6.58
N GLY A 88 5.01 9.97 -7.54
CA GLY A 88 3.70 10.56 -7.81
C GLY A 88 2.73 10.40 -6.64
N PHE A 89 2.69 9.21 -6.02
CA PHE A 89 1.88 9.00 -4.82
C PHE A 89 2.29 9.91 -3.67
N ARG A 90 3.60 10.07 -3.44
CA ARG A 90 4.10 10.98 -2.41
C ARG A 90 3.66 12.41 -2.67
N GLU A 91 3.79 12.89 -3.91
CA GLU A 91 3.38 14.24 -4.28
C GLU A 91 1.88 14.45 -4.06
N ILE A 92 1.04 13.49 -4.46
CA ILE A 92 -0.40 13.50 -4.17
C ILE A 92 -0.65 13.63 -2.66
N TYR A 93 0.01 12.79 -1.86
CA TYR A 93 -0.13 12.79 -0.41
C TYR A 93 0.32 14.12 0.23
N GLN A 94 1.39 14.73 -0.28
CA GLN A 94 1.86 16.04 0.20
C GLN A 94 0.87 17.18 -0.11
N LEU A 95 0.15 17.08 -1.23
CA LEU A 95 -0.78 18.11 -1.69
C LEU A 95 -2.17 18.00 -1.05
N ALA A 96 -2.63 16.78 -0.79
CA ALA A 96 -4.01 16.51 -0.38
C ALA A 96 -4.15 15.76 0.96
N GLY A 97 -3.06 15.22 1.51
CA GLY A 97 -3.08 14.49 2.77
C GLY A 97 -3.38 15.38 3.98
N PRO A 98 -3.66 14.78 5.15
CA PRO A 98 -3.66 13.34 5.44
C PRO A 98 -4.91 12.60 4.92
N MET A 99 -4.90 11.26 4.99
CA MET A 99 -6.10 10.43 4.73
C MET A 99 -7.04 10.42 5.94
N ALA A 100 -8.33 10.15 5.72
CA ALA A 100 -9.32 10.16 6.80
C ALA A 100 -9.20 8.91 7.72
N ASP A 101 -8.99 7.74 7.13
CA ASP A 101 -8.70 6.50 7.85
C ASP A 101 -7.26 6.53 8.38
N LYS A 102 -7.11 6.60 9.71
CA LYS A 102 -5.81 6.66 10.39
C LYS A 102 -4.87 5.52 10.02
N ARG A 103 -5.37 4.31 9.81
CA ARG A 103 -4.55 3.14 9.49
C ARG A 103 -4.04 3.22 8.06
N LYS A 104 -4.88 3.69 7.12
CA LYS A 104 -4.46 3.98 5.75
C LYS A 104 -3.50 5.17 5.73
N ASP A 105 -3.73 6.20 6.50
CA ASP A 105 -2.82 7.35 6.61
C ASP A 105 -1.41 6.91 7.07
N GLU A 106 -1.32 6.06 8.09
CA GLU A 106 -0.03 5.50 8.53
C GLU A 106 0.66 4.64 7.46
N TRP A 107 -0.13 3.90 6.68
CA TRP A 107 0.40 3.16 5.53
C TRP A 107 0.89 4.10 4.42
N ALA A 108 0.15 5.17 4.14
CA ALA A 108 0.52 6.20 3.16
C ALA A 108 1.84 6.88 3.54
N LYS A 109 2.00 7.27 4.81
CA LYS A 109 3.26 7.81 5.35
C LYS A 109 4.41 6.83 5.17
N LEU A 110 4.20 5.55 5.48
CA LEU A 110 5.22 4.53 5.25
C LEU A 110 5.63 4.43 3.77
N LEU A 111 4.67 4.46 2.84
CA LEU A 111 4.97 4.45 1.41
C LEU A 111 5.76 5.71 0.98
N CYS A 112 5.41 6.88 1.52
CA CYS A 112 6.10 8.14 1.26
C CYS A 112 7.56 8.11 1.76
N GLU A 113 7.80 7.63 2.98
CA GLU A 113 9.15 7.47 3.54
C GLU A 113 10.03 6.54 2.68
N ARG A 114 9.42 5.47 2.16
CA ARG A 114 10.10 4.48 1.32
C ARG A 114 10.31 4.95 -0.11
N ALA A 115 9.62 6.00 -0.55
CA ALA A 115 9.86 6.63 -1.84
C ALA A 115 11.20 7.39 -1.89
N GLU A 116 11.69 7.88 -0.74
CA GLU A 116 12.94 8.63 -0.63
C GLU A 116 14.16 7.77 -0.30
N LYS A 117 13.97 6.75 0.54
CA LYS A 117 15.10 6.04 1.14
C LYS A 117 15.60 4.90 0.25
N PHE A 118 16.90 4.92 -0.05
CA PHE A 118 17.63 3.73 -0.47
C PHE A 118 17.52 2.65 0.63
N TYR A 119 17.38 1.39 0.21
CA TYR A 119 17.20 0.27 1.12
C TYR A 119 18.47 0.05 1.97
N GLU A 120 18.47 0.54 3.21
CA GLU A 120 19.46 0.08 4.18
C GLU A 120 19.15 -1.38 4.57
N LYS A 121 20.14 -2.26 4.38
CA LYS A 121 20.06 -3.67 4.81
C LYS A 121 20.09 -3.74 6.34
N ASP A 122 18.93 -3.61 6.97
CA ASP A 122 18.77 -3.85 8.41
C ASP A 122 18.85 -5.36 8.72
N ARG A 123 20.05 -5.81 9.10
CA ARG A 123 20.35 -7.20 9.44
C ARG A 123 19.59 -7.71 10.68
N LYS A 124 19.03 -6.83 11.51
CA LYS A 124 18.35 -7.18 12.77
C LYS A 124 16.83 -7.33 12.64
N THR A 125 16.28 -7.31 11.43
CA THR A 125 14.82 -7.37 11.20
C THR A 125 14.17 -8.61 11.84
N LYS A 126 14.79 -9.80 11.76
CA LYS A 126 14.26 -11.03 12.42
C LYS A 126 14.13 -10.85 13.94
N GLN A 127 15.16 -10.29 14.59
CA GLN A 127 15.19 -10.07 16.04
C GLN A 127 14.10 -9.07 16.46
N LYS A 128 13.93 -7.99 15.70
CA LYS A 128 12.87 -7.00 15.93
C LYS A 128 11.48 -7.63 15.84
N ILE A 129 11.22 -8.49 14.84
CA ILE A 129 9.94 -9.20 14.71
C ILE A 129 9.68 -10.09 15.93
N LEU A 130 10.67 -10.88 16.35
CA LEU A 130 10.51 -11.76 17.52
C LEU A 130 10.25 -10.97 18.80
N LYS A 131 10.96 -9.85 19.00
CA LYS A 131 10.72 -8.95 20.14
C LYS A 131 9.27 -8.44 20.13
N LEU A 132 8.82 -7.94 18.98
CA LEU A 132 7.45 -7.44 18.78
C LEU A 132 6.39 -8.49 19.14
N LEU A 133 6.58 -9.73 18.67
CA LEU A 133 5.64 -10.83 18.90
C LEU A 133 5.68 -11.34 20.35
N LYS A 134 6.81 -11.22 21.06
CA LYS A 134 6.86 -11.50 22.50
C LYS A 134 6.09 -10.47 23.32
N GLU A 135 6.17 -9.20 22.94
CA GLU A 135 5.53 -8.10 23.64
C GLU A 135 4.01 -8.04 23.41
N GLN A 136 3.55 -8.27 22.18
CA GLN A 136 2.14 -8.09 21.80
C GLN A 136 1.40 -9.40 21.51
N GLN A 137 2.09 -10.54 21.60
CA GLN A 137 1.62 -11.92 21.46
C GLN A 137 1.02 -12.31 20.09
N LYS A 138 0.25 -11.43 19.43
CA LYS A 138 -0.52 -11.73 18.22
C LYS A 138 -0.61 -10.52 17.30
N LEU A 139 0.06 -10.59 16.15
CA LEU A 139 0.09 -9.50 15.17
C LEU A 139 -0.10 -9.97 13.74
N THR A 140 -0.81 -9.17 12.95
CA THR A 140 -0.90 -9.33 11.49
C THR A 140 0.35 -8.83 10.79
N THR A 141 0.59 -9.28 9.56
CA THR A 141 1.70 -8.77 8.74
C THR A 141 1.66 -7.25 8.59
N ILE A 142 0.47 -6.64 8.47
CA ILE A 142 0.30 -5.20 8.32
C ILE A 142 0.71 -4.44 9.59
N GLU A 143 0.31 -4.92 10.77
CA GLU A 143 0.71 -4.32 12.04
C GLU A 143 2.23 -4.39 12.23
N ILE A 144 2.84 -5.53 11.92
CA ILE A 144 4.31 -5.69 11.96
C ILE A 144 4.99 -4.72 10.99
N CYS A 145 4.44 -4.55 9.78
CA CYS A 145 4.96 -3.61 8.79
C CYS A 145 4.91 -2.16 9.30
N LEU A 146 3.78 -1.75 9.89
CA LEU A 146 3.61 -0.40 10.43
C LEU A 146 4.52 -0.14 11.64
N GLN A 147 4.60 -1.07 12.59
CA GLN A 147 5.43 -0.91 13.79
C GLN A 147 6.93 -0.94 13.47
N LEU A 148 7.36 -1.77 12.51
CA LEU A 148 8.76 -1.85 12.11
C LEU A 148 9.13 -0.87 10.99
N ARG A 149 8.17 -0.07 10.49
CA ARG A 149 8.29 0.81 9.31
C ARG A 149 8.96 0.10 8.11
N LYS A 150 8.48 -1.10 7.77
CA LYS A 150 8.99 -1.93 6.66
C LYS A 150 7.88 -2.45 5.76
N LEU A 151 8.18 -2.56 4.46
CA LEU A 151 7.20 -3.03 3.47
C LEU A 151 6.95 -4.54 3.54
N PRO A 152 5.78 -5.01 3.06
CA PRO A 152 5.33 -6.40 3.19
C PRO A 152 6.30 -7.45 2.66
N TYR A 153 7.00 -7.19 1.56
CA TYR A 153 7.94 -8.15 0.98
C TYR A 153 9.08 -8.51 1.96
N THR A 154 9.68 -7.50 2.59
CA THR A 154 10.75 -7.69 3.58
C THR A 154 10.22 -8.45 4.80
N ILE A 155 9.09 -8.01 5.35
CA ILE A 155 8.50 -8.63 6.53
C ILE A 155 8.08 -10.08 6.25
N THR A 156 7.39 -10.33 5.15
CA THR A 156 6.92 -11.67 4.76
C THR A 156 8.10 -12.63 4.55
N ARG A 157 9.20 -12.18 3.95
CA ARG A 157 10.41 -12.99 3.81
C ARG A 157 10.96 -13.42 5.18
N HIS A 158 11.04 -12.49 6.13
CA HIS A 158 11.55 -12.81 7.46
C HIS A 158 10.58 -13.68 8.28
N LEU A 159 9.27 -13.44 8.19
CA LEU A 159 8.25 -14.24 8.84
C LEU A 159 8.29 -15.70 8.36
N ARG A 160 8.33 -15.93 7.04
CA ARG A 160 8.47 -17.28 6.47
C ARG A 160 9.74 -17.99 6.94
N ASN A 161 10.85 -17.27 7.08
CA ASN A 161 12.08 -17.85 7.60
C ASN A 161 11.95 -18.22 9.09
N LEU A 162 11.36 -17.36 9.91
CA LEU A 162 11.13 -17.63 11.33
C LEU A 162 10.14 -18.78 11.56
N GLU A 163 9.14 -18.90 10.69
CA GLU A 163 8.18 -20.01 10.68
C GLU A 163 8.86 -21.33 10.35
N LYS A 164 9.69 -21.36 9.30
CA LYS A 164 10.52 -22.53 8.95
C LYS A 164 11.50 -22.92 10.08
N GLU A 165 12.01 -21.93 10.81
CA GLU A 165 12.86 -22.14 11.99
C GLU A 165 12.06 -22.58 13.23
N GLY A 166 10.73 -22.71 13.15
CA GLY A 166 9.87 -23.13 14.25
C GLY A 166 9.66 -22.06 15.34
N LYS A 167 10.17 -20.84 15.18
CA LYS A 167 10.13 -19.78 16.21
C LYS A 167 8.78 -19.09 16.32
N ILE A 168 8.05 -19.06 15.21
CA ILE A 168 6.71 -18.48 15.12
C ILE A 168 5.81 -19.43 14.32
N LYS A 169 4.50 -19.26 14.47
CA LYS A 169 3.50 -19.93 13.64
C LYS A 169 2.41 -18.96 13.21
N LYS A 170 1.73 -19.29 12.12
CA LYS A 170 0.61 -18.50 11.60
C LYS A 170 -0.72 -19.09 12.06
N GLU A 171 -1.57 -18.26 12.67
CA GLU A 171 -2.93 -18.60 13.07
C GLU A 171 -3.92 -17.67 12.35
N GLY A 172 -4.54 -18.18 11.29
CA GLY A 172 -5.37 -17.38 10.38
C GLY A 172 -4.56 -16.24 9.74
N LYS A 173 -4.90 -14.98 10.06
CA LYS A 173 -4.18 -13.78 9.58
C LYS A 173 -3.06 -13.31 10.51
N PHE A 174 -2.90 -13.93 11.67
CA PHE A 174 -2.00 -13.50 12.73
C PHE A 174 -0.75 -14.37 12.80
N TRP A 175 0.34 -13.79 13.29
CA TRP A 175 1.57 -14.45 13.65
C TRP A 175 1.71 -14.44 15.16
N ILE A 176 2.13 -15.58 15.72
CA ILE A 176 2.37 -15.75 17.16
C ILE A 176 3.68 -16.51 17.40
N ILE A 177 4.25 -16.37 18.59
CA ILE A 177 5.41 -17.18 19.01
C ILE A 177 4.97 -18.65 19.13
N SER A 178 5.78 -19.57 18.62
CA SER A 178 5.54 -21.01 18.82
C SER A 178 5.81 -21.37 20.28
N ALA A 179 4.87 -22.04 20.94
CA ALA A 179 5.10 -22.67 22.23
C ALA A 179 6.04 -23.87 22.02
N GLY A 180 7.36 -23.64 22.09
CA GLY A 180 8.31 -24.69 21.70
C GLY A 180 9.78 -24.27 21.69
N THR A 181 10.28 -23.78 22.82
CA THR A 181 11.60 -24.23 23.32
C THR A 181 11.58 -24.04 24.84
N PRO A 182 11.67 -25.11 25.66
CA PRO A 182 11.76 -24.95 27.10
C PRO A 182 13.00 -24.13 27.44
N ALA A 183 12.82 -23.15 28.32
CA ALA A 183 13.93 -22.55 29.03
C ALA A 183 14.51 -23.64 29.95
N ASN A 184 15.77 -24.01 29.73
CA ASN A 184 16.66 -24.67 30.67
C ASN A 184 16.06 -25.81 31.52
N SER A 185 16.29 -27.05 31.11
CA SER A 185 16.39 -28.15 32.08
C SER A 185 17.87 -28.27 32.46
N PRO A 186 18.28 -27.92 33.70
CA PRO A 186 19.59 -28.31 34.20
C PRO A 186 19.54 -29.81 34.52
N SER A 187 20.52 -30.56 34.04
CA SER A 187 20.89 -31.88 34.55
C SER A 187 22.39 -31.99 34.48
#